data_AF-A0A0K8PU52-F1
#
_entry.id   AF-A0A0K8PU52-F1
#
_cell.length_a   1.000
_cell.length_b   1.000
_cell.length_c   1.000
_cell.angle_alpha   90.00
_cell.angle_beta   90.00
_cell.angle_gamma   90.00
#
_symmetry.space_group_name_H-M   'P 1'
#
loop_
_entity.id
_entity.type
_entity.pdbx_description
1 polymer ?
#
loop_
_entity_poly.entity_id
_entity_poly.type
_entity_poly.pdbx_seq_one_letter_code
_entity_poly.pdbx_strand_id
1 'polypeptide(L)' 'MNGRTVLESFPAGGPRGSWPAEEFAQARRLEGLPAEVVMDLATDMFLVIVRSGDGADAAA' A
#
# COMPACT_ATOMS: atom_id res chain seq x y z
N MET A 1 -15.69 -5.04 -8.99
CA MET A 1 -14.31 -4.71 -9.40
C MET A 1 -13.75 -3.87 -8.27
N ASN A 2 -13.16 -4.52 -7.28
CA ASN A 2 -12.82 -3.88 -6.00
C ASN A 2 -11.65 -2.93 -6.28
N GLY A 3 -11.96 -1.64 -6.42
CA GLY A 3 -11.01 -0.63 -6.86
C GLY A 3 -9.87 -0.51 -5.87
N ARG A 4 -8.64 -0.66 -6.36
CA ARG A 4 -7.42 -0.31 -5.63
C ARG A 4 -6.75 0.79 -6.41
N THR A 5 -6.49 1.91 -5.75
CA THR A 5 -5.73 3.01 -6.33
C THR A 5 -4.31 2.91 -5.80
N VAL A 6 -3.34 2.84 -6.69
CA VAL A 6 -1.91 2.92 -6.32
C VAL A 6 -1.58 4.39 -6.05
N LEU A 7 -1.04 4.68 -4.89
CA LEU A 7 -0.54 5.99 -4.51
C LEU A 7 0.93 6.17 -4.90
N GLU A 8 1.77 5.16 -4.67
CA GLU A 8 3.21 5.20 -4.93
C GLU A 8 3.78 3.77 -5.07
N SER A 9 4.92 3.62 -5.76
CA SER A 9 5.62 2.33 -5.94
C SER A 9 7.08 2.40 -5.52
N PHE A 10 7.59 1.33 -4.90
CA PHE A 10 8.95 1.24 -4.38
C PHE A 10 9.61 -0.06 -4.83
N PRO A 11 10.89 -0.06 -5.24
CA PRO A 11 11.60 -1.27 -5.67
C PRO A 11 11.81 -2.23 -4.49
N ALA A 12 11.51 -3.53 -4.69
CA ALA A 12 11.65 -4.52 -3.64
C ALA A 12 13.12 -4.92 -3.36
N GLY A 13 13.99 -4.83 -4.36
CA GLY A 13 15.42 -5.18 -4.25
C GLY A 13 16.31 -4.17 -3.53
N GLY A 14 15.76 -3.11 -2.92
CA GLY A 14 16.53 -2.10 -2.20
C GLY A 14 17.12 -2.63 -0.87
N PRO A 15 18.20 -2.02 -0.34
CA PRO A 15 18.87 -2.49 0.88
C PRO A 15 18.00 -2.42 2.16
N ARG A 16 16.84 -1.77 2.09
CA ARG A 16 15.90 -1.61 3.22
C ARG A 16 14.61 -2.44 3.04
N GLY A 17 14.52 -3.28 2.01
CA GLY A 17 13.32 -4.06 1.72
C GLY A 17 12.07 -3.17 1.60
N SER A 18 10.98 -3.56 2.28
CA SER A 18 9.69 -2.85 2.28
C SER A 18 9.68 -1.54 3.08
N TRP A 19 10.70 -1.26 3.90
CA TRP A 19 10.68 -0.13 4.85
C TRP A 19 10.29 1.23 4.21
N PRO A 20 10.80 1.64 3.03
CA PRO A 20 10.38 2.90 2.40
C PRO A 20 8.88 2.94 2.08
N ALA A 21 8.31 1.81 1.65
CA ALA A 21 6.88 1.70 1.36
C ALA A 21 6.05 1.74 2.64
N GLU A 22 6.53 1.11 3.72
CA GLU A 22 5.89 1.12 5.04
C GLU A 22 5.86 2.52 5.66
N GLU A 23 6.98 3.25 5.62
CA GLU A 23 7.05 4.65 6.09
C GLU A 23 6.08 5.55 5.33
N PHE A 24 6.04 5.42 4.00
CA PHE A 24 5.11 6.19 3.18
C PHE A 24 3.66 5.83 3.50
N ALA A 25 3.32 4.54 3.59
CA ALA A 25 1.98 4.09 3.95
C ALA A 25 1.59 4.58 5.34
N GLN A 26 2.52 4.60 6.29
CA GLN A 26 2.27 5.12 7.63
C GLN A 26 2.02 6.63 7.61
N ALA A 27 2.79 7.41 6.85
CA ALA A 27 2.52 8.83 6.68
C ALA A 27 1.11 9.09 6.11
N ARG A 28 0.69 8.31 5.10
CA ARG A 28 -0.68 8.39 4.56
C ARG A 28 -1.75 8.04 5.60
N ARG A 29 -1.51 7.05 6.47
CA ARG A 29 -2.43 6.70 7.57
C ARG A 29 -2.55 7.81 8.60
N LEU A 30 -1.45 8.49 8.93
CA LEU A 30 -1.49 9.66 9.81
C LEU A 30 -2.29 10.83 9.20
N GLU A 31 -2.36 10.91 7.87
CA GLU A 31 -3.21 11.85 7.12
C GLU A 31 -4.67 11.37 6.97
N GLY A 32 -5.02 10.19 7.52
CA GLY A 32 -6.37 9.62 7.49
C GLY A 32 -6.68 8.79 6.25
N LEU A 33 -5.70 8.51 5.38
CA LEU A 33 -5.88 7.62 4.24
C LEU A 33 -5.65 6.16 4.67
N PRO A 34 -6.54 5.22 4.33
CA PRO A 34 -6.39 3.79 4.64
C PRO A 34 -5.38 3.13 3.69
N ALA A 35 -4.13 3.59 3.74
CA ALA A 35 -3.07 3.13 2.85
C ALA A 35 -2.52 1.77 3.29
N GLU A 36 -2.11 0.95 2.32
CA GLU A 36 -1.58 -0.39 2.55
C GLU A 36 -0.43 -0.70 1.61
N VAL A 37 0.54 -1.48 2.08
CA VAL A 37 1.64 -1.97 1.25
C VAL A 37 1.27 -3.35 0.74
N VAL A 38 1.34 -3.54 -0.58
CA VAL A 38 1.19 -4.85 -1.23
C VAL A 38 2.42 -5.12 -2.08
N MET A 39 2.85 -6.39 -2.14
CA MET A 39 3.94 -6.80 -3.02
C MET A 39 3.38 -7.20 -4.38
N ASP A 40 3.83 -6.54 -5.43
CA ASP A 40 3.64 -6.97 -6.81
C ASP A 40 4.82 -7.83 -7.24
N LEU A 41 4.58 -9.14 -7.28
CA LEU A 41 5.57 -10.14 -7.67
C LEU A 41 5.93 -10.08 -9.16
N ALA A 42 5.06 -9.55 -10.02
CA ALA A 42 5.32 -9.50 -11.46
C ALA A 42 6.37 -8.44 -11.80
N THR A 43 6.39 -7.35 -11.05
CA THR A 43 7.30 -6.21 -11.27
C THR A 43 8.38 -6.06 -10.20
N ASP A 44 8.38 -6.94 -9.19
CA ASP A 44 9.28 -6.87 -8.03
C ASP A 44 9.21 -5.51 -7.31
N MET A 45 7.98 -5.05 -7.08
CA MET A 45 7.68 -3.75 -6.48
C MET A 45 6.81 -3.89 -5.24
N PHE A 46 7.04 -3.04 -4.25
CA PHE A 46 6.06 -2.73 -3.22
C PHE A 46 5.19 -1.58 -3.70
N LEU A 47 3.87 -1.80 -3.73
CA LEU A 47 2.89 -0.78 -4.09
C LEU A 47 2.20 -0.30 -2.82
N VAL A 48 2.12 1.01 -2.62
CA VAL A 48 1.25 1.59 -1.62
C VAL A 48 -0.09 1.89 -2.26
N ILE A 49 -1.15 1.28 -1.75
CA ILE A 49 -2.50 1.39 -2.31
C ILE A 49 -3.49 1.96 -1.29
N VAL A 50 -4.60 2.49 -1.79
CA VAL A 50 -5.84 2.65 -1.02
C VAL A 50 -6.93 1.78 -1.63
N ARG A 51 -7.74 1.14 -0.78
CA ARG A 51 -8.92 0.41 -1.23
C ARG A 51 -10.09 1.36 -1.34
N SER A 52 -10.70 1.47 -2.52
CA SER A 52 -12.00 2.10 -2.67
C SER A 52 -13.04 1.14 -2.09
N GLY A 53 -13.76 1.60 -1.07
CA GLY A 53 -14.63 0.77 -0.23
C GLY A 53 -15.63 -0.06 -1.02
N ASP A 54 -15.41 -1.38 -0.97
CA ASP A 54 -16.45 -2.41 -1.00
C ASP A 54 -15.99 -3.53 -0.04
N GLY A 55 -15.65 -3.12 1.19
CA GLY A 55 -14.99 -3.97 2.19
C GLY A 55 -14.61 -3.25 3.48
N ALA A 56 -15.35 -2.18 3.83
CA ALA A 56 -15.29 -1.56 5.16
C ALA A 56 -16.21 -2.26 6.18
N ASP A 57 -16.50 -3.55 5.95
CA ASP A 57 -17.38 -4.39 6.78
C ASP A 57 -16.68 -5.72 7.12
N ALA A 58 -15.48 -5.63 7.70
CA ALA A 58 -14.78 -6.78 8.26
C ALA A 58 -13.96 -6.35 9.49
N ALA A 59 -14.63 -5.67 10.42
CA ALA A 59 -14.22 -5.54 11.81
C ALA A 59 -15.42 -4.98 12.62
N ALA A 60 -16.42 -5.83 12.86
CA ALA A 60 -17.48 -5.63 13.84
C ALA A 60 -17.49 -6.82 14.79
#